data_AF-A0A2A4U9Z0-F1
#
_entry.id   AF-A0A2A4U9Z0-F1
#
_cell.length_a   1.000
_cell.length_b   1.000
_cell.length_c   1.000
_cell.angle_alpha   90.00
_cell.angle_beta   90.00
_cell.angle_gamma   90.00
#
_symmetry.space_group_name_H-M   'P 1'
#
loop_
_entity.id
_entity.type
_entity.pdbx_description
1 polymer ?
#
loop_
_entity_poly.entity_id
_entity_poly.type
_entity_poly.pdbx_seq_one_letter_code
_entity_poly.pdbx_strand_id
1 'polypeptide(L)'
;MKNDEFRQSACRAFNLYHSSLYSEYSDRLAPVAIIPMHTPEEAIAELDYAVGELGLKSILLQGFVQRPIPVAKGSARPAEYLDCYGWESAYDYDPVWQKCMDLGVSPAFHASGMGWGSRMSTSSYVFNHLGNFATAQEAICRSLLLGGVTQRFPDLKFAFLEGGVGWACNLFSDVISHWEKRNLNAIQRYNPKNLDRDYFDQLFDDYAPDSFKSHRADIGRALKVLSNPDEKPDTLNEFCNIDVKNAEELSDLFVPNFYFGCEADDPINAYAFNTKVNPQGKKLKALFSSDISHWDVTDMGEVLIEAHELVDKELISEQDFQLFSCDNAVELYRTNNPQFFQDTVIEDYLKQKK
;
A
#
# COMPACT_ATOMS: atom_id res chain seq x y z
N MET A 1 -14.23 -2.95 14.53
CA MET A 1 -15.40 -3.17 15.44
C MET A 1 -16.59 -3.65 14.60
N LYS A 2 -17.24 -4.77 14.96
CA LYS A 2 -18.30 -5.39 14.13
C LYS A 2 -19.68 -4.74 14.24
N ASN A 3 -19.99 -4.04 15.34
CA ASN A 3 -21.26 -3.32 15.50
C ASN A 3 -21.15 -1.93 14.86
N ASP A 4 -22.06 -1.61 13.95
CA ASP A 4 -22.00 -0.41 13.11
C ASP A 4 -22.22 0.88 13.91
N GLU A 5 -23.28 0.93 14.72
CA GLU A 5 -23.60 2.09 15.57
C GLU A 5 -22.47 2.41 16.54
N PHE A 6 -21.92 1.39 17.21
CA PHE A 6 -20.82 1.56 18.14
C PHE A 6 -19.54 2.03 17.43
N ARG A 7 -19.21 1.45 16.27
CA ARG A 7 -18.05 1.84 15.47
C ARG A 7 -18.14 3.30 15.05
N GLN A 8 -19.25 3.70 14.44
CA GLN A 8 -19.45 5.07 13.95
C GLN A 8 -19.45 6.07 15.11
N SER A 9 -20.17 5.77 16.21
CA SER A 9 -20.22 6.65 17.38
C SER A 9 -18.87 6.78 18.08
N ALA A 10 -18.07 5.71 18.12
CA ALA A 10 -16.71 5.76 18.68
C ALA A 10 -15.78 6.62 17.83
N CYS A 11 -15.81 6.48 16.50
CA CYS A 11 -15.05 7.36 15.59
C CYS A 11 -15.45 8.82 15.77
N ARG A 12 -16.76 9.10 15.79
CA ARG A 12 -17.33 10.44 16.01
C ARG A 12 -16.86 11.07 17.31
N ALA A 13 -16.93 10.32 18.42
CA ALA A 13 -16.51 10.80 19.73
C ALA A 13 -14.99 11.02 19.80
N PHE A 14 -14.20 10.13 19.20
CA PHE A 14 -12.74 10.27 19.13
C PHE A 14 -12.35 11.53 18.36
N ASN A 15 -12.93 11.75 17.18
CA ASN A 15 -12.62 12.89 16.33
C ASN A 15 -12.96 14.22 17.03
N LEU A 16 -14.12 14.31 17.67
CA LEU A 16 -14.52 15.48 18.47
C LEU A 16 -13.58 15.74 19.65
N TYR A 17 -13.17 14.67 20.34
CA TYR A 17 -12.25 14.77 21.46
C TYR A 17 -10.87 15.26 21.00
N HIS A 18 -10.31 14.66 19.95
CA HIS A 18 -9.00 15.04 19.39
C HIS A 18 -9.00 16.46 18.83
N SER A 19 -10.04 16.87 18.10
CA SER A 19 -10.13 18.23 17.57
C SER A 19 -10.10 19.26 18.70
N SER A 20 -10.80 18.97 19.81
CA SER A 20 -10.89 19.87 20.95
C SER A 20 -9.60 19.87 21.80
N LEU A 21 -8.97 18.72 21.97
CA LEU A 21 -7.77 18.58 22.81
C LEU A 21 -6.56 19.31 22.22
N TYR A 22 -6.41 19.27 20.90
CA TYR A 22 -5.23 19.81 20.21
C TYR A 22 -5.45 21.19 19.56
N SER A 23 -6.64 21.79 19.69
CA SER A 23 -6.97 23.05 19.01
C SER A 23 -6.03 24.21 19.36
N GLU A 24 -5.55 24.30 20.60
CA GLU A 24 -4.62 25.36 21.03
C GLU A 24 -3.20 25.21 20.45
N TYR A 25 -2.88 24.05 19.88
CA TYR A 25 -1.56 23.70 19.33
C TYR A 25 -1.58 23.57 17.81
N SER A 26 -2.62 24.07 17.14
CA SER A 26 -2.81 23.89 15.69
C SER A 26 -1.74 24.55 14.82
N ASP A 27 -0.91 25.43 15.40
CA ASP A 27 0.25 26.02 14.73
C ASP A 27 1.39 25.01 14.49
N ARG A 28 1.40 23.89 15.25
CA ARG A 28 2.42 22.82 15.18
C ARG A 28 1.87 21.40 15.05
N LEU A 29 0.67 21.14 15.56
CA LEU A 29 0.05 19.81 15.59
C LEU A 29 -1.23 19.80 14.76
N ALA A 30 -1.30 18.88 13.80
CA ALA A 30 -2.53 18.59 13.05
C ALA A 30 -3.15 17.29 13.59
N PRO A 31 -4.22 17.36 14.41
CA PRO A 31 -4.91 16.16 14.86
C PRO A 31 -5.47 15.37 13.66
N VAL A 32 -5.33 14.04 13.72
CA VAL A 32 -5.73 13.13 12.66
C VAL A 32 -7.11 12.54 12.97
N ALA A 33 -8.05 12.69 12.05
CA ALA A 33 -9.39 12.10 12.16
C ALA A 33 -9.35 10.61 11.81
N ILE A 34 -10.04 9.76 12.58
CA ILE A 34 -10.25 8.36 12.22
C ILE A 34 -11.54 8.20 11.42
N ILE A 35 -11.45 7.53 10.27
CA ILE A 35 -12.58 7.36 9.34
C ILE A 35 -12.97 5.87 9.27
N PRO A 36 -14.22 5.50 9.62
CA PRO A 36 -14.69 4.12 9.51
C PRO A 36 -14.93 3.75 8.04
N MET A 37 -14.29 2.67 7.58
CA MET A 37 -14.29 2.28 6.17
C MET A 37 -15.15 1.04 5.86
N HIS A 38 -16.13 0.69 6.70
CA HIS A 38 -16.92 -0.56 6.46
C HIS A 38 -17.83 -0.47 5.22
N THR A 39 -18.44 0.70 4.98
CA THR A 39 -19.12 1.04 3.73
C THR A 39 -18.72 2.45 3.28
N PRO A 40 -18.89 2.79 2.00
CA PRO A 40 -18.65 4.13 1.49
C PRO A 40 -19.48 5.22 2.20
N GLU A 41 -20.74 4.92 2.52
CA GLU A 41 -21.66 5.87 3.16
C GLU A 41 -21.19 6.24 4.58
N GLU A 42 -20.72 5.25 5.34
CA GLU A 42 -20.14 5.50 6.67
C GLU A 42 -18.90 6.39 6.60
N ALA A 43 -18.01 6.10 5.64
CA ALA A 43 -16.78 6.85 5.44
C ALA A 43 -17.09 8.30 5.06
N ILE A 44 -17.98 8.52 4.10
CA ILE A 44 -18.38 9.85 3.63
C ILE A 44 -19.04 10.65 4.75
N ALA A 45 -19.94 10.04 5.51
CA ALA A 45 -20.62 10.72 6.62
C ALA A 45 -19.65 11.16 7.74
N GLU A 46 -18.59 10.40 7.99
CA GLU A 46 -17.55 10.80 8.93
C GLU A 46 -16.58 11.83 8.34
N LEU A 47 -16.23 11.72 7.05
CA LEU A 47 -15.44 12.75 6.36
C LEU A 47 -16.13 14.11 6.37
N ASP A 48 -17.43 14.14 6.09
CA ASP A 48 -18.25 15.36 6.15
C ASP A 48 -18.20 16.03 7.52
N TYR A 49 -18.25 15.23 8.58
CA TYR A 49 -18.20 15.76 9.94
C TYR A 49 -16.78 16.15 10.36
N ALA A 50 -15.84 15.21 10.29
CA ALA A 50 -14.52 15.40 10.85
C ALA A 50 -13.73 16.48 10.10
N VAL A 51 -13.85 16.53 8.77
CA VAL A 51 -13.17 17.54 7.96
C VAL A 51 -14.07 18.75 7.73
N GLY A 52 -15.33 18.53 7.32
CA GLY A 52 -16.25 19.62 6.97
C GLY A 52 -16.77 20.42 8.16
N GLU A 53 -17.14 19.77 9.27
CA GLU A 53 -17.67 20.45 10.45
C GLU A 53 -16.60 20.78 11.49
N LEU A 54 -15.68 19.85 11.81
CA LEU A 54 -14.62 20.08 12.80
C LEU A 54 -13.38 20.76 12.24
N GLY A 55 -13.19 20.78 10.91
CA GLY A 55 -12.03 21.41 10.27
C GLY A 55 -10.72 20.63 10.40
N LEU A 56 -10.76 19.33 10.73
CA LEU A 56 -9.57 18.48 10.75
C LEU A 56 -9.01 18.34 9.34
N LYS A 57 -7.70 18.53 9.16
CA LYS A 57 -7.05 18.53 7.83
C LYS A 57 -6.34 17.22 7.49
N SER A 58 -6.23 16.30 8.45
CA SER A 58 -5.56 15.00 8.28
C SER A 58 -6.52 13.87 8.63
N ILE A 59 -6.47 12.77 7.86
CA ILE A 59 -7.35 11.61 8.05
C ILE A 59 -6.54 10.32 8.11
N LEU A 60 -7.02 9.36 8.90
CA LEU A 60 -6.55 7.99 8.99
C LEU A 60 -7.69 7.04 8.69
N LEU A 61 -7.45 6.17 7.72
CA LEU A 61 -8.39 5.17 7.23
C LEU A 61 -7.88 3.80 7.67
N GLN A 62 -8.80 2.94 8.10
CA GLN A 62 -8.46 1.53 8.31
C GLN A 62 -8.03 0.91 6.98
N GLY A 63 -6.89 0.20 6.92
CA GLY A 63 -6.35 -0.36 5.66
C GLY A 63 -7.14 -1.52 5.03
N PHE A 64 -8.06 -2.14 5.77
CA PHE A 64 -8.91 -3.22 5.26
C PHE A 64 -10.13 -3.45 6.15
N VAL A 65 -11.14 -4.13 5.63
CA VAL A 65 -12.24 -4.71 6.44
C VAL A 65 -12.42 -6.19 6.16
N GLN A 66 -12.74 -6.95 7.20
CA GLN A 66 -13.09 -8.36 7.04
C GLN A 66 -14.53 -8.47 6.54
N ARG A 67 -14.73 -9.20 5.43
CA ARG A 67 -16.04 -9.44 4.86
C ARG A 67 -16.33 -10.93 4.79
N PRO A 68 -17.59 -11.37 5.00
CA PRO A 68 -17.94 -12.77 4.81
C PRO A 68 -17.77 -13.16 3.35
N ILE A 69 -17.14 -14.31 3.09
CA ILE A 69 -17.09 -14.90 1.76
C ILE A 69 -18.54 -15.23 1.35
N PRO A 70 -19.06 -14.70 0.23
CA PRO A 70 -20.47 -14.82 -0.13
C PRO A 70 -20.99 -16.27 -0.13
N VAL A 71 -20.22 -17.20 -0.69
CA VAL A 71 -20.58 -18.64 -0.75
C VAL A 71 -20.53 -19.35 0.60
N ALA A 72 -19.84 -18.78 1.60
CA ALA A 72 -19.72 -19.33 2.95
C ALA A 72 -20.71 -18.68 3.95
N LYS A 73 -21.49 -17.68 3.51
CA LYS A 73 -22.43 -16.95 4.37
C LYS A 73 -23.54 -17.88 4.88
N GLY A 74 -23.70 -17.96 6.20
CA GLY A 74 -24.68 -18.85 6.85
C GLY A 74 -24.26 -20.33 6.91
N SER A 75 -23.05 -20.67 6.46
CA SER A 75 -22.52 -22.03 6.58
C SER A 75 -22.03 -22.32 8.00
N ALA A 76 -21.89 -23.62 8.34
CA ALA A 76 -21.32 -24.06 9.61
C ALA A 76 -19.81 -23.71 9.76
N ARG A 77 -19.17 -23.24 8.69
CA ARG A 77 -17.77 -22.80 8.64
C ARG A 77 -17.70 -21.44 7.97
N PRO A 78 -18.13 -20.36 8.67
CA PRO A 78 -18.03 -19.02 8.12
C PRO A 78 -16.57 -18.73 7.78
N ALA A 79 -16.36 -18.21 6.58
CA ALA A 79 -15.05 -17.78 6.10
C ALA A 79 -15.15 -16.30 5.75
N GLU A 80 -14.11 -15.54 6.05
CA GLU A 80 -14.01 -14.11 5.77
C GLU A 80 -12.82 -13.88 4.83
N TYR A 81 -12.90 -12.84 3.99
CA TYR A 81 -11.79 -12.34 3.19
C TYR A 81 -11.49 -10.89 3.58
N LEU A 82 -10.29 -10.44 3.22
CA LEU A 82 -9.83 -9.08 3.47
C LEU A 82 -10.19 -8.22 2.27
N ASP A 83 -11.07 -7.25 2.49
CA ASP A 83 -11.41 -6.24 1.50
C ASP A 83 -10.56 -4.99 1.71
N CYS A 84 -9.78 -4.63 0.70
CA CYS A 84 -8.87 -3.49 0.70
C CYS A 84 -9.32 -2.41 -0.32
N TYR A 85 -10.63 -2.17 -0.45
CA TYR A 85 -11.26 -0.99 -1.08
C TYR A 85 -10.89 -0.69 -2.55
N GLY A 86 -10.25 -1.63 -3.24
CA GLY A 86 -9.82 -1.50 -4.63
C GLY A 86 -10.19 -2.77 -5.38
N TRP A 87 -9.18 -3.58 -5.71
CA TRP A 87 -9.38 -4.86 -6.39
C TRP A 87 -10.40 -5.75 -5.67
N GLU A 88 -11.48 -6.11 -6.38
CA GLU A 88 -12.57 -6.99 -5.90
C GLU A 88 -13.21 -6.55 -4.58
N SER A 89 -13.21 -5.25 -4.29
CA SER A 89 -13.95 -4.72 -3.14
C SER A 89 -15.45 -4.99 -3.28
N ALA A 90 -16.13 -5.27 -2.16
CA ALA A 90 -17.57 -5.52 -2.15
C ALA A 90 -18.41 -4.28 -2.44
N TYR A 91 -17.83 -3.09 -2.25
CA TYR A 91 -18.46 -1.81 -2.54
C TYR A 91 -17.55 -0.98 -3.45
N ASP A 92 -18.16 -0.03 -4.13
CA ASP A 92 -17.43 1.00 -4.86
C ASP A 92 -16.99 2.11 -3.89
N TYR A 93 -15.68 2.28 -3.72
CA TYR A 93 -15.10 3.31 -2.85
C TYR A 93 -14.68 4.57 -3.63
N ASP A 94 -14.87 4.63 -4.95
CA ASP A 94 -14.60 5.82 -5.75
C ASP A 94 -15.31 7.08 -5.19
N PRO A 95 -16.56 7.03 -4.68
CA PRO A 95 -17.18 8.17 -4.01
C PRO A 95 -16.43 8.66 -2.76
N VAL A 96 -15.75 7.76 -2.04
CA VAL A 96 -14.91 8.13 -0.88
C VAL A 96 -13.65 8.85 -1.34
N TRP A 97 -13.00 8.34 -2.40
CA TRP A 97 -11.81 8.97 -2.97
C TRP A 97 -12.11 10.35 -3.54
N GLN A 98 -13.23 10.50 -4.24
CA GLN A 98 -13.72 11.79 -4.69
C GLN A 98 -13.97 12.73 -3.50
N LYS A 99 -14.59 12.23 -2.43
CA LYS A 99 -14.85 13.01 -1.23
C LYS A 99 -13.57 13.51 -0.56
N CYS A 100 -12.52 12.69 -0.51
CA CYS A 100 -11.20 13.09 -0.02
C CYS A 100 -10.60 14.22 -0.86
N MET A 101 -10.72 14.17 -2.19
CA MET A 101 -10.29 15.27 -3.06
C MET A 101 -11.11 16.55 -2.82
N ASP A 102 -12.43 16.44 -2.74
CA ASP A 102 -13.33 17.58 -2.54
C ASP A 102 -13.04 18.32 -1.22
N LEU A 103 -12.68 17.57 -0.18
CA LEU A 103 -12.33 18.08 1.14
C LEU A 103 -10.85 18.47 1.29
N GLY A 104 -10.02 18.17 0.30
CA GLY A 104 -8.59 18.42 0.34
C GLY A 104 -7.86 17.64 1.43
N VAL A 105 -8.13 16.34 1.53
CA VAL A 105 -7.45 15.45 2.49
C VAL A 105 -6.83 14.26 1.77
N SER A 106 -5.62 13.90 2.19
CA SER A 106 -4.87 12.77 1.64
C SER A 106 -5.17 11.52 2.48
N PRO A 107 -5.71 10.43 1.90
CA PRO A 107 -5.88 9.15 2.57
C PRO A 107 -4.58 8.64 3.20
N ALA A 108 -4.52 8.53 4.53
CA ALA A 108 -3.45 7.78 5.19
C ALA A 108 -3.99 6.47 5.76
N PHE A 109 -3.26 5.38 5.59
CA PHE A 109 -3.63 4.06 6.10
C PHE A 109 -2.71 3.65 7.24
N HIS A 110 -3.31 3.00 8.24
CA HIS A 110 -2.61 2.29 9.31
C HIS A 110 -3.43 1.07 9.71
N ALA A 111 -2.81 -0.11 9.66
CA ALA A 111 -3.49 -1.35 10.01
C ALA A 111 -2.49 -2.46 10.36
N SER A 112 -2.86 -3.32 11.31
CA SER A 112 -2.04 -4.46 11.71
C SER A 112 -2.35 -5.72 10.89
N GLY A 113 -1.30 -6.36 10.37
CA GLY A 113 -1.35 -7.68 9.75
C GLY A 113 -1.11 -8.84 10.72
N MET A 114 -1.12 -8.59 12.04
CA MET A 114 -0.99 -9.65 13.03
C MET A 114 -2.15 -10.65 12.92
N GLY A 115 -1.85 -11.94 13.01
CA GLY A 115 -2.83 -13.00 12.78
C GLY A 115 -3.00 -13.40 11.32
N TRP A 116 -2.25 -12.80 10.38
CA TRP A 116 -2.28 -13.20 8.96
C TRP A 116 -1.17 -14.18 8.62
N GLY A 117 -1.49 -15.18 7.77
CA GLY A 117 -0.51 -16.10 7.22
C GLY A 117 0.33 -16.79 8.29
N SER A 118 1.64 -16.55 8.27
CA SER A 118 2.57 -17.12 9.25
C SER A 118 2.62 -16.36 10.58
N ARG A 119 1.99 -15.18 10.73
CA ARG A 119 2.05 -14.30 11.91
C ARG A 119 1.05 -14.67 13.01
N MET A 120 0.99 -15.96 13.34
CA MET A 120 -0.03 -16.55 14.23
C MET A 120 0.59 -17.28 15.43
N SER A 121 1.75 -16.85 15.91
CA SER A 121 2.33 -17.41 17.13
C SER A 121 1.40 -17.18 18.31
N THR A 122 1.10 -18.26 19.05
CA THR A 122 0.24 -18.21 20.24
C THR A 122 0.99 -17.74 21.48
N SER A 123 2.31 -17.50 21.40
CA SER A 123 3.16 -17.21 22.56
C SER A 123 4.14 -16.05 22.38
N SER A 124 4.31 -15.50 21.18
CA SER A 124 5.28 -14.43 20.92
C SER A 124 4.64 -13.25 20.20
N TYR A 125 4.55 -12.12 20.90
CA TYR A 125 4.14 -10.84 20.32
C TYR A 125 5.11 -10.39 19.23
N VAL A 126 6.43 -10.40 19.51
CA VAL A 126 7.46 -9.96 18.56
C VAL A 126 7.37 -10.75 17.25
N PHE A 127 7.21 -12.07 17.32
CA PHE A 127 7.06 -12.91 16.13
C PHE A 127 5.88 -12.48 15.26
N ASN A 128 4.76 -12.08 15.88
CA ASN A 128 3.59 -11.61 15.17
C ASN A 128 3.76 -10.14 14.70
N HIS A 129 4.50 -9.32 15.45
CA HIS A 129 4.67 -7.89 15.21
C HIS A 129 5.65 -7.57 14.06
N LEU A 130 6.76 -8.31 13.92
CA LEU A 130 7.79 -8.02 12.93
C LEU A 130 7.22 -7.94 11.51
N GLY A 131 7.23 -6.76 10.86
CA GLY A 131 6.72 -6.57 9.49
C GLY A 131 5.19 -6.71 9.34
N ASN A 132 4.44 -6.68 10.45
CA ASN A 132 2.99 -6.80 10.42
C ASN A 132 2.31 -5.61 9.71
N PHE A 133 2.77 -4.38 9.98
CA PHE A 133 2.29 -3.17 9.32
C PHE A 133 2.61 -3.21 7.83
N ALA A 134 3.87 -3.46 7.46
CA ALA A 134 4.28 -3.65 6.07
C ALA A 134 3.37 -4.62 5.29
N THR A 135 2.97 -5.74 5.91
CA THR A 135 2.08 -6.73 5.29
C THR A 135 0.68 -6.18 5.02
N ALA A 136 0.10 -5.45 5.98
CA ALA A 136 -1.23 -4.87 5.80
C ALA A 136 -1.23 -3.71 4.80
N GLN A 137 -0.20 -2.86 4.84
CA GLN A 137 -0.03 -1.73 3.93
C GLN A 137 0.23 -2.17 2.49
N GLU A 138 1.01 -3.23 2.30
CA GLU A 138 1.23 -3.85 0.99
C GLU A 138 -0.10 -4.30 0.37
N ALA A 139 -0.96 -4.93 1.15
CA ALA A 139 -2.25 -5.44 0.65
C ALA A 139 -3.15 -4.32 0.12
N ILE A 140 -3.28 -3.20 0.85
CA ILE A 140 -4.07 -2.04 0.40
C ILE A 140 -3.41 -1.32 -0.77
N CYS A 141 -2.10 -1.09 -0.75
CA CYS A 141 -1.38 -0.44 -1.85
C CYS A 141 -1.54 -1.21 -3.17
N ARG A 142 -1.32 -2.53 -3.14
CA ARG A 142 -1.54 -3.42 -4.29
C ARG A 142 -2.98 -3.39 -4.77
N SER A 143 -3.94 -3.41 -3.84
CA SER A 143 -5.37 -3.36 -4.15
C SER A 143 -5.77 -2.06 -4.85
N LEU A 144 -5.29 -0.91 -4.37
CA LEU A 144 -5.57 0.40 -4.97
C LEU A 144 -4.96 0.52 -6.38
N LEU A 145 -3.71 0.10 -6.53
CA LEU A 145 -3.01 0.14 -7.82
C LEU A 145 -3.68 -0.76 -8.86
N LEU A 146 -3.77 -2.06 -8.58
CA LEU A 146 -4.33 -3.02 -9.52
C LEU A 146 -5.83 -2.83 -9.68
N GLY A 147 -6.54 -2.28 -8.69
CA GLY A 147 -7.93 -1.84 -8.81
C GLY A 147 -8.12 -0.58 -9.67
N GLY A 148 -7.04 0.02 -10.18
CA GLY A 148 -7.07 1.19 -11.06
C GLY A 148 -7.41 2.51 -10.38
N VAL A 149 -7.35 2.57 -9.04
CA VAL A 149 -7.73 3.77 -8.28
C VAL A 149 -6.79 4.93 -8.61
N THR A 150 -5.48 4.71 -8.69
CA THR A 150 -4.53 5.79 -9.03
C THR A 150 -4.65 6.27 -10.47
N GLN A 151 -5.19 5.45 -11.36
CA GLN A 151 -5.51 5.89 -12.73
C GLN A 151 -6.78 6.74 -12.79
N ARG A 152 -7.80 6.43 -11.98
CA ARG A 152 -9.03 7.22 -11.89
C ARG A 152 -8.86 8.50 -11.06
N PHE A 153 -7.98 8.47 -10.06
CA PHE A 153 -7.67 9.57 -9.14
C PHE A 153 -6.16 9.90 -9.12
N PRO A 154 -5.58 10.35 -10.25
CA PRO A 154 -4.14 10.59 -10.36
C PRO A 154 -3.64 11.71 -9.44
N ASP A 155 -4.51 12.65 -9.09
CA ASP A 155 -4.19 13.78 -8.21
C ASP A 155 -4.34 13.45 -6.72
N LEU A 156 -4.99 12.33 -6.36
CA LEU A 156 -5.15 11.91 -4.97
C LEU A 156 -3.90 11.19 -4.47
N LYS A 157 -3.42 11.59 -3.28
CA LYS A 157 -2.19 11.07 -2.68
C LYS A 157 -2.54 10.18 -1.49
N PHE A 158 -1.93 8.99 -1.46
CA PHE A 158 -2.16 7.99 -0.43
C PHE A 158 -0.89 7.77 0.38
N ALA A 159 -1.01 7.74 1.70
CA ALA A 159 0.07 7.46 2.63
C ALA A 159 -0.13 6.11 3.32
N PHE A 160 0.95 5.38 3.56
CA PHE A 160 0.95 4.10 4.26
C PHE A 160 1.92 4.19 5.44
N LEU A 161 1.40 4.18 6.66
CA LEU A 161 2.16 4.52 7.87
C LEU A 161 2.72 3.28 8.60
N GLU A 162 3.85 3.45 9.28
CA GLU A 162 4.53 2.44 10.12
C GLU A 162 4.93 1.14 9.42
N GLY A 163 4.91 1.11 8.09
CA GLY A 163 5.34 -0.04 7.31
C GLY A 163 6.81 0.01 6.89
N GLY A 164 7.46 1.18 6.98
CA GLY A 164 8.70 1.46 6.27
C GLY A 164 8.50 1.47 4.75
N VAL A 165 9.58 1.72 4.00
CA VAL A 165 9.54 1.78 2.53
C VAL A 165 9.98 0.48 1.84
N GLY A 166 10.64 -0.43 2.57
CA GLY A 166 11.22 -1.64 1.99
C GLY A 166 10.22 -2.53 1.25
N TRP A 167 9.03 -2.74 1.82
CA TRP A 167 7.97 -3.52 1.16
C TRP A 167 7.46 -2.83 -0.11
N ALA A 168 7.45 -1.50 -0.13
CA ALA A 168 6.99 -0.72 -1.28
C ALA A 168 7.99 -0.77 -2.43
N CYS A 169 9.30 -0.69 -2.14
CA CYS A 169 10.34 -0.93 -3.16
C CYS A 169 10.22 -2.34 -3.76
N ASN A 170 9.94 -3.34 -2.93
CA ASN A 170 9.71 -4.70 -3.41
C ASN A 170 8.44 -4.80 -4.27
N LEU A 171 7.30 -4.29 -3.78
CA LEU A 171 6.04 -4.29 -4.53
C LEU A 171 6.16 -3.57 -5.87
N PHE A 172 6.82 -2.40 -5.89
CA PHE A 172 7.06 -1.64 -7.12
C PHE A 172 7.90 -2.45 -8.13
N SER A 173 8.98 -3.07 -7.67
CA SER A 173 9.83 -3.94 -8.49
C SER A 173 9.06 -5.15 -9.02
N ASP A 174 8.26 -5.79 -8.16
CA ASP A 174 7.44 -6.93 -8.50
C ASP A 174 6.40 -6.56 -9.56
N VAL A 175 5.65 -5.48 -9.37
CA VAL A 175 4.61 -5.04 -10.30
C VAL A 175 5.18 -4.75 -11.69
N ILE A 176 6.31 -4.05 -11.77
CA ILE A 176 6.98 -3.74 -13.04
C ILE A 176 7.45 -5.03 -13.73
N SER A 177 8.18 -5.89 -13.01
CA SER A 177 8.67 -7.17 -13.51
C SER A 177 7.54 -8.09 -13.98
N HIS A 178 6.41 -8.12 -13.25
CA HIS A 178 5.24 -8.91 -13.63
C HIS A 178 4.54 -8.31 -14.84
N TRP A 179 4.42 -6.98 -14.95
CA TRP A 179 3.86 -6.36 -16.15
C TRP A 179 4.65 -6.73 -17.40
N GLU A 180 5.98 -6.66 -17.36
CA GLU A 180 6.85 -7.01 -18.50
C GLU A 180 6.76 -8.47 -18.94
N LYS A 181 6.39 -9.37 -18.02
CA LYS A 181 6.39 -10.84 -18.23
C LYS A 181 4.99 -11.43 -18.40
N ARG A 182 3.97 -10.82 -17.81
CA ARG A 182 2.62 -11.36 -17.67
C ARG A 182 1.50 -10.44 -18.15
N ASN A 183 1.79 -9.30 -18.76
CA ASN A 183 0.75 -8.59 -19.51
C ASN A 183 0.15 -9.48 -20.62
N LEU A 184 -1.01 -9.09 -21.15
CA LEU A 184 -1.77 -9.86 -22.13
C LEU A 184 -0.96 -10.31 -23.36
N ASN A 185 0.03 -9.51 -23.79
CA ASN A 185 0.92 -9.85 -24.89
C ASN A 185 2.08 -10.73 -24.42
N ALA A 186 2.73 -10.38 -23.30
CA ALA A 186 3.90 -11.07 -22.78
C ALA A 186 3.59 -12.50 -22.31
N ILE A 187 2.40 -12.71 -21.72
CA ILE A 187 1.97 -14.03 -21.24
C ILE A 187 1.91 -15.07 -22.38
N GLN A 188 1.74 -14.63 -23.64
CA GLN A 188 1.75 -15.52 -24.81
C GLN A 188 3.09 -16.22 -25.02
N ARG A 189 4.19 -15.71 -24.46
CA ARG A 189 5.50 -16.41 -24.45
C ARG A 189 5.44 -17.72 -23.67
N TYR A 190 4.51 -17.83 -22.73
CA TYR A 190 4.28 -19.01 -21.91
C TYR A 190 3.04 -19.80 -22.36
N ASN A 191 2.49 -19.50 -23.53
CA ASN A 191 1.28 -20.17 -24.03
C ASN A 191 1.57 -21.67 -24.24
N PRO A 192 0.87 -22.56 -23.51
CA PRO A 192 1.09 -24.01 -23.60
C PRO A 192 0.88 -24.57 -25.02
N LYS A 193 0.10 -23.89 -25.87
CA LYS A 193 -0.17 -24.28 -27.26
C LYS A 193 1.04 -24.09 -28.18
N ASN A 194 2.02 -23.29 -27.77
CA ASN A 194 3.24 -23.06 -28.56
C ASN A 194 4.30 -24.15 -28.33
N LEU A 195 4.10 -25.08 -27.38
CA LEU A 195 5.02 -26.19 -27.14
C LEU A 195 4.84 -27.27 -28.21
N ASP A 196 5.90 -27.51 -28.99
CA ASP A 196 5.99 -28.69 -29.87
C ASP A 196 6.11 -29.95 -29.01
N ARG A 197 4.99 -30.65 -28.86
CA ARG A 197 4.89 -31.85 -28.02
C ARG A 197 5.65 -33.02 -28.60
N ASP A 198 5.60 -33.20 -29.93
CA ASP A 198 6.25 -34.32 -30.60
C ASP A 198 7.76 -34.21 -30.50
N TYR A 199 8.30 -33.00 -30.70
CA TYR A 199 9.73 -32.77 -30.55
C TYR A 199 10.19 -32.85 -29.08
N PHE A 200 9.40 -32.32 -28.13
CA PHE A 200 9.67 -32.50 -26.71
C PHE A 200 9.74 -33.99 -26.34
N ASP A 201 8.79 -34.77 -26.83
CA ASP A 201 8.69 -36.20 -26.62
C ASP A 201 9.89 -36.96 -27.22
N GLN A 202 10.33 -36.58 -28.42
CA GLN A 202 11.54 -37.12 -29.01
C GLN A 202 12.78 -36.84 -28.16
N LEU A 203 12.98 -35.58 -27.73
CA LEU A 203 14.11 -35.21 -26.88
C LEU A 203 14.07 -35.97 -25.55
N PHE A 204 12.88 -36.20 -25.00
CA PHE A 204 12.72 -36.98 -23.79
C PHE A 204 13.15 -38.44 -23.99
N ASP A 205 12.76 -39.07 -25.09
CA ASP A 205 13.14 -40.45 -25.40
C ASP A 205 14.66 -40.59 -25.66
N ASP A 206 15.24 -39.61 -26.37
CA ASP A 206 16.66 -39.59 -26.75
C ASP A 206 17.59 -39.33 -25.55
N TYR A 207 17.19 -38.47 -24.60
CA TYR A 207 18.10 -37.93 -23.59
C TYR A 207 17.70 -38.18 -22.12
N ALA A 208 16.45 -38.56 -21.82
CA ALA A 208 16.06 -38.78 -20.43
C ALA A 208 16.75 -40.03 -19.84
N PRO A 209 17.21 -40.00 -18.58
CA PRO A 209 17.64 -41.20 -17.88
C PRO A 209 16.50 -42.22 -17.76
N ASP A 210 16.81 -43.52 -17.75
CA ASP A 210 15.80 -44.58 -17.66
C ASP A 210 14.90 -44.46 -16.42
N SER A 211 15.43 -43.93 -15.31
CA SER A 211 14.66 -43.64 -14.09
C SER A 211 13.56 -42.58 -14.29
N PHE A 212 13.72 -41.69 -15.25
CA PHE A 212 12.73 -40.68 -15.62
C PHE A 212 11.76 -41.18 -16.70
N LYS A 213 12.20 -42.10 -17.57
CA LYS A 213 11.35 -42.65 -18.65
C LYS A 213 10.07 -43.32 -18.13
N SER A 214 10.13 -44.00 -16.99
CA SER A 214 8.95 -44.59 -16.34
C SER A 214 7.93 -43.56 -15.83
N HIS A 215 8.32 -42.29 -15.69
CA HIS A 215 7.49 -41.20 -15.19
C HIS A 215 7.03 -40.23 -16.29
N ARG A 216 7.18 -40.58 -17.58
CA ARG A 216 6.81 -39.70 -18.70
C ARG A 216 5.38 -39.17 -18.62
N ALA A 217 4.44 -40.04 -18.24
CA ALA A 217 3.02 -39.66 -18.08
C ALA A 217 2.78 -38.64 -16.94
N ASP A 218 3.67 -38.57 -15.95
CA ASP A 218 3.56 -37.61 -14.85
C ASP A 218 3.98 -36.19 -15.25
N ILE A 219 4.77 -36.02 -16.31
CA ILE A 219 5.29 -34.72 -16.73
C ILE A 219 4.15 -33.77 -17.08
N GLY A 220 3.17 -34.23 -17.85
CA GLY A 220 1.99 -33.43 -18.19
C GLY A 220 1.23 -32.97 -16.94
N ARG A 221 1.09 -33.85 -15.94
CA ARG A 221 0.46 -33.53 -14.66
C ARG A 221 1.29 -32.52 -13.86
N ALA A 222 2.60 -32.70 -13.79
CA ALA A 222 3.50 -31.81 -13.06
C ALA A 222 3.51 -30.39 -13.67
N LEU A 223 3.51 -30.30 -15.01
CA LEU A 223 3.51 -29.02 -15.71
C LEU A 223 2.16 -28.27 -15.60
N LYS A 224 1.03 -28.96 -15.39
CA LYS A 224 -0.28 -28.31 -15.25
C LYS A 224 -0.34 -27.26 -14.13
N VAL A 225 0.45 -27.41 -13.07
CA VAL A 225 0.51 -26.44 -11.95
C VAL A 225 1.17 -25.12 -12.38
N LEU A 226 2.08 -25.17 -13.36
CA LEU A 226 2.85 -24.02 -13.85
C LEU A 226 2.30 -23.46 -15.17
N SER A 227 1.55 -24.28 -15.91
CA SER A 227 1.11 -23.99 -17.28
C SER A 227 -0.14 -24.82 -17.59
N ASN A 228 -1.32 -24.21 -17.44
CA ASN A 228 -2.60 -24.90 -17.66
C ASN A 228 -3.06 -24.71 -19.13
N PRO A 229 -3.11 -25.78 -19.96
CA PRO A 229 -3.59 -25.68 -21.34
C PRO A 229 -5.07 -25.31 -21.45
N ASP A 230 -5.83 -25.51 -20.38
CA ASP A 230 -7.26 -25.26 -20.30
C ASP A 230 -7.58 -23.93 -19.55
N GLU A 231 -6.58 -23.06 -19.37
CA GLU A 231 -6.78 -21.74 -18.78
C GLU A 231 -7.74 -20.90 -19.64
N LYS A 232 -8.69 -20.24 -18.99
CA LYS A 232 -9.71 -19.50 -19.71
C LYS A 232 -9.11 -18.20 -20.28
N PRO A 233 -9.37 -17.86 -21.56
CA PRO A 233 -8.76 -16.67 -22.16
C PRO A 233 -9.09 -15.35 -21.46
N ASP A 234 -10.26 -15.25 -20.83
CA ASP A 234 -10.71 -14.06 -20.10
C ASP A 234 -9.97 -13.84 -18.77
N THR A 235 -9.30 -14.86 -18.23
CA THR A 235 -8.50 -14.75 -17.00
C THR A 235 -7.03 -14.38 -17.26
N LEU A 236 -6.61 -14.30 -18.53
CA LEU A 236 -5.20 -14.02 -18.87
C LEU A 236 -4.81 -12.56 -18.67
N ASN A 237 -5.76 -11.62 -18.71
CA ASN A 237 -5.48 -10.21 -18.48
C ASN A 237 -5.59 -9.88 -16.98
N GLU A 238 -4.53 -10.14 -16.22
CA GLU A 238 -4.49 -9.91 -14.76
C GLU A 238 -4.34 -8.42 -14.39
N PHE A 239 -4.12 -7.54 -15.37
CA PHE A 239 -4.02 -6.09 -15.20
C PHE A 239 -5.24 -5.36 -15.80
N CYS A 240 -6.37 -6.05 -15.96
CA CYS A 240 -7.54 -5.57 -16.72
C CYS A 240 -8.18 -4.26 -16.22
N ASN A 241 -7.91 -3.86 -14.98
CA ASN A 241 -8.44 -2.64 -14.38
C ASN A 241 -7.54 -1.41 -14.56
N ILE A 242 -6.36 -1.59 -15.17
CA ILE A 242 -5.47 -0.49 -15.55
C ILE A 242 -5.20 -0.52 -17.07
N ASP A 243 -5.21 0.65 -17.68
CA ASP A 243 -4.92 0.83 -19.12
C ASP A 243 -3.54 1.46 -19.28
N VAL A 244 -2.51 0.63 -19.22
CA VAL A 244 -1.10 1.01 -19.41
C VAL A 244 -0.51 0.26 -20.61
N LYS A 245 0.35 0.94 -21.38
CA LYS A 245 0.96 0.39 -22.61
C LYS A 245 2.37 -0.13 -22.38
N ASN A 246 3.02 0.32 -21.33
CA ASN A 246 4.42 0.03 -21.02
C ASN A 246 4.66 0.17 -19.51
N ALA A 247 5.84 -0.25 -19.05
CA ALA A 247 6.20 -0.18 -17.64
C ALA A 247 6.36 1.26 -17.12
N GLU A 248 6.68 2.24 -17.96
CA GLU A 248 6.82 3.65 -17.53
C GLU A 248 5.48 4.22 -17.10
N GLU A 249 4.43 3.98 -17.90
CA GLU A 249 3.06 4.38 -17.55
C GLU A 249 2.59 3.72 -16.24
N LEU A 250 3.04 2.50 -15.94
CA LEU A 250 2.74 1.85 -14.66
C LEU A 250 3.45 2.52 -13.47
N SER A 251 4.69 2.97 -13.66
CA SER A 251 5.41 3.75 -12.66
C SER A 251 4.78 5.11 -12.42
N ASP A 252 4.23 5.73 -13.46
CA ASP A 252 3.52 7.01 -13.37
C ASP A 252 2.19 6.88 -12.60
N LEU A 253 1.65 5.67 -12.44
CA LEU A 253 0.50 5.38 -11.56
C LEU A 253 0.89 5.07 -10.10
N PHE A 254 2.16 4.77 -9.84
CA PHE A 254 2.64 4.33 -8.52
C PHE A 254 3.40 5.43 -7.79
N VAL A 255 4.49 5.90 -8.39
CA VAL A 255 5.48 6.79 -7.76
C VAL A 255 4.90 8.13 -7.32
N PRO A 256 4.05 8.82 -8.12
CA PRO A 256 3.51 10.12 -7.71
C PRO A 256 2.29 10.03 -6.80
N ASN A 257 1.73 8.84 -6.55
CA ASN A 257 0.51 8.68 -5.76
C ASN A 257 0.75 8.12 -4.36
N PHE A 258 1.84 7.39 -4.15
CA PHE A 258 2.06 6.62 -2.93
C PHE A 258 3.24 7.13 -2.09
N TYR A 259 2.98 7.31 -0.80
CA TYR A 259 3.92 7.79 0.20
C TYR A 259 4.02 6.81 1.37
N PHE A 260 5.21 6.63 1.93
CA PHE A 260 5.50 5.53 2.86
C PHE A 260 6.11 6.07 4.15
N GLY A 261 5.36 5.97 5.25
CA GLY A 261 5.80 6.36 6.59
C GLY A 261 6.86 5.40 7.11
N CYS A 262 8.00 5.97 7.48
CA CYS A 262 9.16 5.23 7.94
C CYS A 262 9.70 5.81 9.24
N GLU A 263 10.09 4.90 10.13
CA GLU A 263 10.76 5.19 11.39
C GLU A 263 12.14 5.81 11.14
N ALA A 264 12.62 6.56 12.13
CA ALA A 264 13.83 7.36 12.04
C ALA A 264 15.08 6.52 11.76
N ASP A 265 15.28 5.48 12.54
CA ASP A 265 16.50 4.68 12.61
C ASP A 265 16.55 3.53 11.60
N ASP A 266 15.51 3.35 10.76
CA ASP A 266 15.45 2.26 9.78
C ASP A 266 16.45 2.48 8.62
N PRO A 267 17.54 1.68 8.52
CA PRO A 267 18.49 1.80 7.42
C PRO A 267 17.90 1.47 6.05
N ILE A 268 16.77 0.75 5.99
CA ILE A 268 16.09 0.36 4.74
C ILE A 268 15.45 1.59 4.07
N ASN A 269 15.28 2.72 4.77
CA ASN A 269 14.83 3.98 4.20
C ASN A 269 15.67 4.42 2.99
N ALA A 270 16.97 4.07 2.97
CA ALA A 270 17.86 4.33 1.86
C ALA A 270 17.41 3.68 0.53
N TYR A 271 16.63 2.60 0.59
CA TYR A 271 16.14 1.91 -0.61
C TYR A 271 15.19 2.79 -1.42
N ALA A 272 14.45 3.70 -0.78
CA ALA A 272 13.57 4.64 -1.48
C ALA A 272 14.35 5.52 -2.47
N PHE A 273 15.60 5.85 -2.14
CA PHE A 273 16.42 6.81 -2.88
C PHE A 273 17.43 6.15 -3.83
N ASN A 274 17.55 4.82 -3.78
CA ASN A 274 18.53 4.05 -4.55
C ASN A 274 18.10 3.85 -6.02
N THR A 275 18.40 4.83 -6.87
CA THR A 275 18.08 4.82 -8.30
C THR A 275 18.87 3.79 -9.11
N LYS A 276 19.85 3.10 -8.53
CA LYS A 276 20.56 2.00 -9.21
C LYS A 276 19.80 0.69 -9.12
N VAL A 277 18.96 0.53 -8.10
CA VAL A 277 18.24 -0.72 -7.81
C VAL A 277 16.77 -0.58 -8.17
N ASN A 278 16.15 0.56 -7.84
CA ASN A 278 14.73 0.76 -8.12
C ASN A 278 14.47 0.78 -9.65
N PRO A 279 13.41 0.10 -10.13
CA PRO A 279 13.05 0.07 -11.53
C PRO A 279 13.02 1.47 -12.15
N GLN A 280 13.52 1.57 -13.39
CA GLN A 280 13.56 2.81 -14.17
C GLN A 280 14.28 3.98 -13.46
N GLY A 281 15.11 3.69 -12.45
CA GLY A 281 15.82 4.68 -11.68
C GLY A 281 14.93 5.61 -10.85
N LYS A 282 13.68 5.19 -10.55
CA LYS A 282 12.73 5.99 -9.80
C LYS A 282 13.09 6.04 -8.31
N LYS A 283 12.86 7.19 -7.69
CA LYS A 283 12.86 7.34 -6.22
C LYS A 283 11.44 7.18 -5.71
N LEU A 284 11.26 6.48 -4.59
CA LEU A 284 9.97 6.39 -3.90
C LEU A 284 9.85 7.47 -2.82
N LYS A 285 8.62 7.76 -2.41
CA LYS A 285 8.29 8.84 -1.48
C LYS A 285 8.30 8.35 -0.04
N ALA A 286 9.48 8.12 0.53
CA ALA A 286 9.63 7.87 1.96
C ALA A 286 9.31 9.14 2.77
N LEU A 287 8.57 8.97 3.86
CA LEU A 287 8.16 10.01 4.80
C LEU A 287 8.74 9.71 6.17
N PHE A 288 9.39 10.68 6.79
CA PHE A 288 9.74 10.59 8.20
C PHE A 288 8.47 10.51 9.06
N SER A 289 8.38 9.47 9.88
CA SER A 289 7.31 9.23 10.84
C SER A 289 7.92 8.64 12.10
N SER A 290 7.88 9.37 13.20
CA SER A 290 8.63 8.98 14.39
C SER A 290 7.97 7.90 15.23
N ASP A 291 6.66 7.64 15.09
CA ASP A 291 5.87 6.81 16.03
C ASP A 291 6.11 7.13 17.52
N ILE A 292 6.32 8.42 17.80
CA ILE A 292 6.65 8.92 19.14
C ILE A 292 5.60 8.46 20.17
N SER A 293 6.08 8.00 21.33
CA SER A 293 5.34 7.35 22.44
C SER A 293 5.12 5.84 22.33
N HIS A 294 5.58 5.21 21.24
CA HIS A 294 5.73 3.77 21.16
C HIS A 294 7.03 3.28 21.83
N TRP A 295 7.20 1.96 22.01
CA TRP A 295 8.27 1.39 22.83
C TRP A 295 9.65 1.32 22.14
N ASP A 296 9.67 1.46 20.82
CA ASP A 296 10.86 1.57 19.98
C ASP A 296 11.45 2.99 19.98
N VAL A 297 10.65 4.01 20.31
CA VAL A 297 11.11 5.40 20.43
C VAL A 297 11.40 5.73 21.89
N THR A 298 12.60 5.41 22.35
CA THR A 298 12.96 5.58 23.76
C THR A 298 13.22 7.03 24.17
N ASP A 299 13.63 7.90 23.23
CA ASP A 299 13.82 9.33 23.46
C ASP A 299 13.30 10.16 22.28
N MET A 300 12.32 11.03 22.56
CA MET A 300 11.75 11.93 21.55
C MET A 300 12.74 12.96 21.00
N GLY A 301 13.79 13.29 21.76
CA GLY A 301 14.81 14.26 21.37
C GLY A 301 15.80 13.72 20.33
N GLU A 302 15.86 12.39 20.17
CA GLU A 302 16.86 11.73 19.33
C GLU A 302 16.33 11.37 17.93
N VAL A 303 15.00 11.35 17.72
CA VAL A 303 14.38 10.89 16.45
C VAL A 303 14.90 11.57 15.18
N LEU A 304 15.22 12.87 15.22
CA LEU A 304 15.80 13.55 14.05
C LEU A 304 17.31 13.30 13.91
N ILE A 305 18.01 13.06 15.02
CA ILE A 305 19.43 12.73 15.02
C ILE A 305 19.61 11.33 14.45
N GLU A 306 18.80 10.37 14.89
CA GLU A 306 18.79 8.99 14.39
C GLU A 306 18.48 8.93 12.90
N ALA A 307 17.48 9.70 12.44
CA ALA A 307 17.17 9.80 11.02
C ALA A 307 18.34 10.33 10.17
N HIS A 308 19.14 11.26 10.72
CA HIS A 308 20.30 11.81 10.04
C HIS A 308 21.45 10.80 9.90
N GLU A 309 21.47 9.73 10.69
CA GLU A 309 22.51 8.71 10.58
C GLU A 309 22.59 8.06 9.18
N LEU A 310 21.49 8.07 8.41
CA LEU A 310 21.48 7.64 7.02
C LEU A 310 22.42 8.46 6.14
N VAL A 311 22.54 9.77 6.42
CA VAL A 311 23.48 10.69 5.76
C VAL A 311 24.89 10.46 6.27
N ASP A 312 25.07 10.37 7.59
CA ASP A 312 26.39 10.17 8.22
C ASP A 312 27.05 8.85 7.79
N LYS A 313 26.23 7.83 7.53
CA LYS A 313 26.66 6.51 7.02
C LYS A 313 26.75 6.47 5.48
N GLU A 314 26.56 7.59 4.79
CA GLU A 314 26.60 7.73 3.34
C GLU A 314 25.59 6.82 2.60
N LEU A 315 24.48 6.46 3.25
CA LEU A 315 23.43 5.63 2.65
C LEU A 315 22.50 6.44 1.74
N ILE A 316 22.30 7.73 2.09
CA ILE A 316 21.53 8.69 1.29
C ILE A 316 22.28 10.03 1.23
N SER A 317 21.92 10.87 0.26
CA SER A 317 22.47 12.23 0.19
C SER A 317 21.71 13.20 1.12
N GLU A 318 22.30 14.35 1.41
CA GLU A 318 21.63 15.49 2.08
C GLU A 318 20.32 15.89 1.39
N GLN A 319 20.30 15.84 0.05
CA GLN A 319 19.11 16.14 -0.72
C GLN A 319 18.01 15.08 -0.51
N ASP A 320 18.39 13.81 -0.41
CA ASP A 320 17.46 12.73 -0.10
C ASP A 320 16.93 12.84 1.33
N PHE A 321 17.78 13.24 2.27
CA PHE A 321 17.35 13.51 3.64
C PHE A 321 16.33 14.65 3.72
N GLN A 322 16.50 15.73 2.94
CA GLN A 322 15.51 16.81 2.83
C GLN A 322 14.18 16.30 2.24
N LEU A 323 14.22 15.39 1.27
CA LEU A 323 13.02 14.73 0.74
C LEU A 323 12.32 13.90 1.82
N PHE A 324 13.08 13.09 2.55
CA PHE A 324 12.60 12.19 3.59
C PHE A 324 11.99 12.94 4.79
N SER A 325 12.72 13.90 5.34
CA SER A 325 12.38 14.60 6.58
C SER A 325 11.34 15.70 6.42
N CYS A 326 11.12 16.21 5.20
CA CYS A 326 10.26 17.36 4.97
C CYS A 326 9.50 17.33 3.64
N ASP A 327 10.20 17.31 2.51
CA ASP A 327 9.57 17.72 1.25
C ASP A 327 8.49 16.76 0.77
N ASN A 328 8.68 15.45 0.97
CA ASN A 328 7.66 14.46 0.63
C ASN A 328 6.40 14.62 1.48
N ALA A 329 6.52 14.98 2.77
CA ALA A 329 5.38 15.23 3.65
C ALA A 329 4.64 16.52 3.25
N VAL A 330 5.40 17.57 2.91
CA VAL A 330 4.85 18.82 2.39
C VAL A 330 4.10 18.58 1.08
N GLU A 331 4.67 17.79 0.17
CA GLU A 331 4.06 17.44 -1.11
C GLU A 331 2.77 16.64 -0.92
N LEU A 332 2.78 15.61 -0.06
CA LEU A 332 1.62 14.77 0.26
C LEU A 332 0.41 15.63 0.64
N TYR A 333 0.58 16.55 1.60
CA TYR A 333 -0.53 17.34 2.12
C TYR A 333 -0.90 18.53 1.22
N ARG A 334 0.09 19.20 0.60
CA ARG A 334 -0.18 20.37 -0.25
C ARG A 334 -0.81 20.04 -1.59
N THR A 335 -0.59 18.83 -2.10
CA THR A 335 -1.16 18.44 -3.40
C THR A 335 -2.68 18.41 -3.35
N ASN A 336 -3.27 17.85 -2.28
CA ASN A 336 -4.71 17.83 -2.11
C ASN A 336 -5.25 19.07 -1.38
N ASN A 337 -4.44 19.76 -0.56
CA ASN A 337 -4.82 21.01 0.09
C ASN A 337 -3.69 22.05 0.08
N PRO A 338 -3.70 23.00 -0.88
CA PRO A 338 -2.69 24.04 -0.97
C PRO A 338 -2.55 24.92 0.29
N GLN A 339 -3.58 24.96 1.15
CA GLN A 339 -3.65 25.75 2.39
C GLN A 339 -3.43 24.90 3.65
N PHE A 340 -2.96 23.65 3.51
CA PHE A 340 -2.79 22.74 4.65
C PHE A 340 -1.96 23.39 5.78
N PHE A 341 -0.82 23.99 5.42
CA PHE A 341 0.13 24.62 6.34
C PHE A 341 -0.14 26.11 6.62
N GLN A 342 -1.30 26.64 6.19
CA GLN A 342 -1.66 28.02 6.53
C GLN A 342 -1.79 28.17 8.06
N ASP A 343 -1.29 29.29 8.58
CA ASP A 343 -1.27 29.64 10.00
C ASP A 343 -0.43 28.66 10.87
N THR A 344 0.50 27.92 10.25
CA THR A 344 1.45 27.04 10.95
C THR A 344 2.84 27.67 11.06
N VAL A 345 3.66 27.18 11.98
CA VAL A 345 5.03 27.68 12.20
C VAL A 345 5.96 27.48 11.00
N ILE A 346 5.59 26.64 10.02
CA ILE A 346 6.39 26.40 8.81
C ILE A 346 5.85 27.12 7.56
N GLU A 347 4.75 27.88 7.67
CA GLU A 347 4.14 28.55 6.53
C GLU A 347 5.12 29.46 5.78
N ASP A 348 5.90 30.27 6.51
CA ASP A 348 6.85 31.21 5.92
C ASP A 348 8.04 30.52 5.27
N TYR A 349 8.50 29.39 5.83
CA TYR A 349 9.50 28.53 5.19
C TYR A 349 9.00 28.05 3.82
N LEU A 350 7.74 27.64 3.74
CA LEU A 350 7.14 27.14 2.50
C LEU A 350 6.85 28.23 1.46
N LYS A 351 6.64 29.49 1.89
CA LYS A 351 6.50 30.64 0.98
C LYS A 351 7.82 30.97 0.27
N GLN A 352 8.95 30.82 0.96
CA GLN A 352 10.29 31.12 0.42
C GLN A 352 10.79 30.06 -0.56
N LYS A 353 10.17 28.86 -0.56
CA LYS A 353 10.54 27.71 -1.38
C LYS A 353 9.77 27.62 -2.72
N LYS A 354 8.85 28.56 -2.99
CA LYS A 354 8.20 28.74 -4.31
C LYS A 354 9.13 29.46 -5.27
#